data_AF-A0A382L564-F1
#
_entry.id   AF-A0A382L564-F1
#
_cell.length_a   1.000
_cell.length_b   1.000
_cell.length_c   1.000
_cell.angle_alpha   90.00
_cell.angle_beta   90.00
_cell.angle_gamma   90.00
#
_symmetry.space_group_name_H-M   'P 1'
#
loop_
_entity.id
_entity.type
_entity.pdbx_description
1 polymer ?
#
loop_
_entity_poly.entity_id
_entity_poly.type
_entity_poly.pdbx_seq_one_letter_code
_entity_poly.pdbx_strand_id
1 'polypeptide(L)'
;PLKVIPSGLSLVTGVLDKRLGFWSLSQSKRDQYIARLYNALVELLRRFHEDWTNESINRSMVLIVRYDQMMSNFDQLMDSILDFIDQQPSEDLIEEIKKTAEAQRNYKSKHGYDLKKYGLTEEKIKRDCQFIYETFLPE
;
A
#
# COMPACT_ATOMS: atom_id res chain seq x y z
N PRO A 1 0.42 6.50 -0.22
CA PRO A 1 -0.74 6.72 0.70
C PRO A 1 -2.10 6.89 0.00
N LEU A 2 -2.21 7.83 -0.95
CA LEU A 2 -3.49 8.19 -1.62
C LEU A 2 -4.27 7.05 -2.28
N LYS A 3 -3.60 6.06 -2.87
CA LYS A 3 -4.29 4.90 -3.46
C LYS A 3 -4.53 3.77 -2.45
N VAL A 4 -3.63 3.61 -1.49
CA VAL A 4 -3.61 2.46 -0.56
C VAL A 4 -4.65 2.61 0.55
N ILE A 5 -4.74 3.79 1.17
CA ILE A 5 -5.70 4.01 2.27
C ILE A 5 -7.15 3.79 1.81
N PRO A 6 -7.62 4.36 0.68
CA PRO A 6 -8.98 4.12 0.20
C PRO A 6 -9.21 2.66 -0.21
N SER A 7 -8.18 1.99 -0.75
CA SER A 7 -8.22 0.56 -1.04
C SER A 7 -8.47 -0.27 0.21
N GLY A 8 -7.70 -0.02 1.28
CA GLY A 8 -7.87 -0.68 2.57
C GLY A 8 -9.25 -0.43 3.20
N LEU A 9 -9.73 0.82 3.18
CA LEU A 9 -11.08 1.17 3.63
C LEU A 9 -12.15 0.42 2.85
N SER A 10 -12.03 0.37 1.52
CA SER A 10 -12.98 -0.34 0.66
C SER A 10 -12.99 -1.84 0.91
N LEU A 11 -11.82 -2.45 1.11
CA LEU A 11 -11.72 -3.87 1.38
C LEU A 11 -12.40 -4.24 2.70
N VAL A 12 -12.04 -3.55 3.78
CA VAL A 12 -12.56 -3.83 5.12
C VAL A 12 -14.06 -3.57 5.20
N THR A 13 -14.52 -2.41 4.70
CA THR A 13 -15.95 -2.09 4.70
C THR A 13 -16.76 -3.03 3.80
N GLY A 14 -16.19 -3.51 2.69
CA GLY A 14 -16.84 -4.50 1.83
C GLY A 14 -17.07 -5.85 2.53
N VAL A 15 -16.11 -6.31 3.34
CA VAL A 15 -16.27 -7.54 4.16
C VAL A 15 -17.31 -7.33 5.26
N LEU A 16 -17.24 -6.21 5.97
CA LEU A 16 -18.20 -5.87 7.03
C LEU A 16 -19.61 -5.72 6.49
N ASP A 17 -19.77 -5.17 5.29
CA ASP A 17 -21.08 -5.02 4.67
C ASP A 17 -21.71 -6.37 4.36
N LYS A 18 -20.97 -7.29 3.75
CA LYS A 18 -21.46 -8.64 3.44
C LYS A 18 -21.87 -9.43 4.67
N ARG A 19 -21.20 -9.23 5.81
CA ARG A 19 -21.45 -10.00 7.05
C ARG A 19 -22.46 -9.34 7.98
N LEU A 20 -22.45 -8.02 8.07
CA LEU A 20 -23.13 -7.26 9.12
C LEU A 20 -24.03 -6.14 8.57
N GLY A 21 -24.09 -5.95 7.25
CA GLY A 21 -24.81 -4.82 6.65
C GLY A 21 -24.23 -3.47 7.07
N PHE A 22 -22.91 -3.33 7.11
CA PHE A 22 -22.22 -2.09 7.50
C PHE A 22 -22.86 -0.82 6.91
N TRP A 23 -23.23 -0.82 5.62
CA TRP A 23 -23.81 0.36 4.99
C TRP A 23 -25.26 0.65 5.41
N SER A 24 -25.98 -0.31 6.00
CA SER A 24 -27.33 -0.11 6.56
C SER A 24 -27.31 0.45 8.00
N LEU A 25 -26.14 0.50 8.65
CA LEU A 25 -25.99 1.13 9.96
C LEU A 25 -26.20 2.66 9.88
N SER A 26 -26.59 3.25 11.01
CA SER A 26 -26.71 4.70 11.16
C SER A 26 -25.41 5.41 10.76
N GLN A 27 -25.53 6.56 10.10
CA GLN A 27 -24.38 7.36 9.65
C GLN A 27 -23.35 7.60 10.76
N SER A 28 -23.77 8.02 11.95
CA SER A 28 -22.86 8.26 13.09
C SER A 28 -21.97 7.05 13.42
N LYS A 29 -22.50 5.83 13.40
CA LYS A 29 -21.71 4.59 13.64
C LYS A 29 -20.71 4.34 12.52
N ARG A 30 -21.13 4.51 11.27
CA ARG A 30 -20.25 4.30 10.10
C ARG A 30 -19.12 5.32 10.10
N ASP A 31 -19.43 6.59 10.33
CA ASP A 31 -18.46 7.69 10.34
C ASP A 31 -17.45 7.50 11.48
N GLN A 32 -17.92 7.13 12.67
CA GLN A 32 -17.04 6.81 13.80
C GLN A 32 -16.08 5.65 13.46
N TYR A 33 -16.57 4.59 12.84
CA TYR A 33 -15.75 3.45 12.45
C TYR A 33 -14.73 3.82 11.37
N ILE A 34 -15.17 4.50 10.30
CA ILE A 34 -14.32 4.93 9.19
C ILE A 34 -13.21 5.87 9.71
N ALA A 35 -13.54 6.81 10.58
CA ALA A 35 -12.55 7.72 11.16
C ALA A 35 -11.49 6.97 11.97
N ARG A 36 -11.90 6.00 12.80
CA ARG A 36 -10.98 5.16 13.58
C ARG A 36 -10.09 4.31 12.68
N LEU A 37 -10.67 3.67 11.66
CA LEU A 37 -9.92 2.84 10.72
C LEU A 37 -8.93 3.69 9.90
N TYR A 38 -9.35 4.86 9.43
CA TYR A 38 -8.45 5.81 8.76
C TYR A 38 -7.27 6.19 9.66
N ASN A 39 -7.53 6.60 10.90
CA ASN A 39 -6.46 6.96 11.84
C ASN A 39 -5.53 5.79 12.12
N ALA A 40 -6.06 4.57 12.26
CA ALA A 40 -5.25 3.36 12.45
C ALA A 40 -4.35 3.07 11.24
N LEU A 41 -4.85 3.24 10.01
CA LEU A 41 -4.05 3.07 8.80
C LEU A 41 -2.94 4.11 8.69
N VAL A 42 -3.21 5.37 9.05
CA VAL A 42 -2.18 6.42 9.12
C VAL A 42 -1.16 6.11 10.21
N GLU A 43 -1.61 5.62 11.36
CA GLU A 43 -0.75 5.27 12.48
C GLU A 43 0.20 4.11 12.15
N LEU A 44 -0.25 3.10 11.40
CA LEU A 44 0.64 2.04 10.93
C LEU A 44 1.79 2.58 10.06
N LEU A 45 1.50 3.55 9.19
CA LEU A 45 2.53 4.22 8.39
C LEU A 45 3.46 5.03 9.28
N ARG A 46 2.92 5.77 10.26
CA ARG A 46 3.69 6.57 11.21
C ARG A 46 4.64 5.70 12.00
N ARG A 47 4.16 4.58 12.54
CA ARG A 47 4.96 3.69 13.36
C ARG A 47 6.17 3.15 12.60
N PHE A 48 5.96 2.69 11.37
CA PHE A 48 7.07 2.25 10.52
C PHE A 48 8.06 3.38 10.24
N HIS A 49 7.57 4.58 9.94
CA HIS A 49 8.42 5.75 9.69
C HIS A 49 9.25 6.16 10.91
N GLU A 50 8.66 6.17 12.10
CA GLU A 50 9.37 6.46 13.35
C GLU A 50 10.45 5.41 13.62
N ASP A 51 10.12 4.12 13.51
CA ASP A 51 11.08 3.04 13.70
C ASP A 51 12.21 3.09 12.64
N TRP A 52 11.90 3.50 11.41
CA TRP A 52 12.87 3.69 10.33
C TRP A 52 13.80 4.90 10.57
N THR A 53 13.25 6.05 10.96
CA THR A 53 13.99 7.30 11.12
C THR A 53 14.83 7.32 12.39
N ASN A 54 14.35 6.69 13.47
CA ASN A 54 15.07 6.53 14.73
C ASN A 54 16.11 5.42 14.72
N GLU A 55 16.33 4.75 13.58
CA GLU A 55 17.27 3.62 13.45
C GLU A 55 16.93 2.44 14.37
N SER A 56 15.67 2.33 14.81
CA SER A 56 15.14 1.19 15.56
C SER A 56 15.04 -0.08 14.71
N ILE A 57 15.11 0.05 13.39
CA ILE A 57 15.18 -1.04 12.42
C ILE A 57 16.54 -1.02 11.76
N ASN A 58 17.20 -2.18 11.69
CA ASN A 58 18.39 -2.33 10.85
C ASN A 58 17.98 -2.18 9.37
N ARG A 59 18.30 -1.04 8.77
CA ARG A 59 17.95 -0.72 7.38
C ARG A 59 18.57 -1.69 6.37
N SER A 60 19.68 -2.35 6.69
CA SER A 60 20.27 -3.37 5.81
C SER A 60 19.41 -4.64 5.71
N MET A 61 18.46 -4.82 6.62
CA MET A 61 17.53 -5.95 6.67
C MET A 61 16.16 -5.61 6.08
N VAL A 62 16.00 -4.42 5.48
CA VAL A 62 14.75 -3.98 4.89
C VAL A 62 14.96 -3.43 3.49
N LEU A 63 14.33 -4.07 2.51
CA LEU A 63 14.27 -3.58 1.14
C LEU A 63 12.99 -2.75 0.93
N ILE A 64 13.15 -1.48 0.56
CA ILE A 64 12.02 -0.60 0.21
C ILE A 64 11.73 -0.73 -1.28
N VAL A 65 10.55 -1.26 -1.61
CA VAL A 65 10.09 -1.43 -2.99
C VAL A 65 8.99 -0.44 -3.31
N ARG A 66 9.22 0.43 -4.30
CA ARG A 66 8.17 1.32 -4.80
C ARG A 66 7.22 0.57 -5.74
N TYR A 67 5.92 0.79 -5.56
CA TYR A 67 4.89 0.14 -6.37
C TYR A 67 4.99 0.47 -7.86
N ASP A 68 5.32 1.71 -8.21
CA ASP A 68 5.49 2.11 -9.62
C ASP A 68 6.64 1.36 -10.29
N GLN A 69 7.79 1.24 -9.61
CA GLN A 69 8.94 0.45 -10.07
C GLN A 69 8.58 -1.03 -10.23
N MET A 70 7.86 -1.60 -9.26
CA MET A 70 7.37 -2.98 -9.36
C MET A 70 6.50 -3.18 -10.61
N MET A 71 5.61 -2.25 -10.92
CA MET A 71 4.71 -2.38 -12.07
C MET A 71 5.40 -2.16 -13.42
N SER A 72 6.38 -1.25 -13.51
CA SER A 72 7.04 -0.92 -14.78
C SER A 72 8.30 -1.74 -15.07
N ASN A 73 8.96 -2.24 -14.03
CA ASN A 73 10.31 -2.79 -14.10
C ASN A 73 10.46 -4.03 -13.19
N PHE A 74 9.46 -4.91 -13.23
CA PHE A 74 9.36 -6.08 -12.36
C PHE A 74 10.56 -7.02 -12.44
N ASP A 75 11.08 -7.27 -13.65
CA ASP A 75 12.22 -8.15 -13.89
C ASP A 75 13.48 -7.67 -13.16
N GLN A 76 13.87 -6.41 -13.34
CA GLN A 76 15.05 -5.85 -12.64
C GLN A 76 14.83 -5.74 -11.13
N LEU A 77 13.60 -5.51 -10.69
CA LEU A 77 13.25 -5.52 -9.27
C LEU A 77 13.48 -6.92 -8.67
N MET A 78 13.12 -7.99 -9.38
CA MET A 78 13.32 -9.35 -8.90
C MET A 78 14.80 -9.70 -8.78
N ASP A 79 15.63 -9.27 -9.73
CA ASP A 79 17.10 -9.41 -9.61
C ASP A 79 17.60 -8.71 -8.33
N SER A 80 17.15 -7.47 -8.08
CA SER A 80 17.51 -6.71 -6.87
C SER A 80 17.03 -7.38 -5.58
N ILE A 81 15.85 -8.03 -5.59
CA ILE A 81 15.32 -8.77 -4.45
C ILE A 81 16.18 -10.01 -4.19
N LEU A 82 16.51 -10.77 -5.23
CA LEU A 82 17.32 -11.99 -5.14
C LEU A 82 18.73 -11.69 -4.62
N ASP A 83 19.35 -10.62 -5.11
CA ASP A 83 20.62 -10.11 -4.59
C ASP A 83 20.51 -9.69 -3.12
N PHE A 84 19.43 -9.00 -2.75
CA PHE A 84 19.20 -8.55 -1.37
C PHE A 84 19.06 -9.71 -0.38
N ILE A 85 18.45 -10.83 -0.79
CA ILE A 85 18.30 -12.03 0.04
C ILE A 85 19.45 -13.05 -0.15
N ASP A 86 20.46 -12.71 -0.94
CA ASP A 86 21.61 -13.55 -1.28
C ASP A 86 21.18 -14.95 -1.78
N GLN A 87 20.26 -14.98 -2.76
CA GLN A 87 19.76 -16.23 -3.36
C GLN A 87 20.01 -16.26 -4.87
N GLN A 88 20.47 -17.42 -5.35
CA GLN A 88 20.57 -17.71 -6.78
C GLN A 88 19.27 -18.34 -7.27
N PRO A 89 18.58 -17.77 -8.27
CA PRO A 89 17.33 -18.31 -8.77
C PRO A 89 17.57 -19.58 -9.60
N SER A 90 16.62 -20.51 -9.57
CA SER A 90 16.57 -21.62 -10.53
C SER A 90 16.14 -21.14 -11.92
N GLU A 91 16.41 -21.95 -12.95
CA GLU A 91 15.93 -21.68 -14.31
C GLU A 91 14.39 -21.54 -14.35
N ASP A 92 13.67 -22.41 -13.63
CA ASP A 92 12.21 -22.34 -13.51
C ASP A 92 11.74 -21.00 -12.92
N LEU A 93 12.40 -20.51 -11.88
CA LEU A 93 12.05 -19.23 -11.26
C LEU A 93 12.32 -18.05 -12.21
N ILE A 94 13.43 -18.10 -12.96
CA ILE A 94 13.75 -17.09 -13.98
C ILE A 94 12.66 -17.05 -15.06
N GLU A 95 12.18 -18.22 -15.50
CA GLU A 95 11.12 -18.30 -16.51
C GLU A 95 9.80 -17.71 -15.99
N GLU A 96 9.42 -18.03 -14.75
CA GLU A 96 8.21 -17.49 -14.13
C GLU A 96 8.29 -15.97 -13.87
N ILE A 97 9.47 -15.46 -13.49
CA ILE A 97 9.70 -14.01 -13.37
C ILE A 97 9.45 -13.32 -14.71
N LYS A 98 9.97 -13.88 -15.82
CA LYS A 98 9.79 -13.31 -17.17
C LYS A 98 8.31 -13.29 -17.58
N LYS A 99 7.60 -14.41 -17.40
CA LYS A 99 6.15 -14.49 -17.68
C LYS A 99 5.36 -13.47 -16.86
N THR A 100 5.70 -13.31 -15.58
CA THR A 100 5.05 -12.34 -14.70
C THR A 100 5.35 -10.91 -15.11
N ALA A 101 6.60 -10.59 -15.49
CA ALA A 101 6.98 -9.27 -15.97
C ALA A 101 6.19 -8.87 -17.23
N GLU A 102 6.02 -9.79 -18.19
CA GLU A 102 5.21 -9.57 -19.38
C GLU A 102 3.73 -9.32 -19.05
N ALA A 103 3.14 -10.11 -18.14
CA ALA A 103 1.77 -9.92 -17.71
C ALA A 103 1.56 -8.58 -16.99
N GLN A 104 2.49 -8.17 -16.11
CA GLN A 104 2.39 -6.92 -15.37
C GLN A 104 2.51 -5.68 -16.26
N ARG A 105 3.40 -5.67 -17.25
CA ARG A 105 3.54 -4.56 -18.22
C ARG A 105 2.22 -4.26 -18.95
N ASN A 106 1.40 -5.29 -19.17
CA ASN A 106 0.12 -5.17 -19.86
C ASN A 106 -1.06 -4.89 -18.91
N TYR A 107 -0.84 -4.92 -17.59
CA TYR A 107 -1.89 -4.74 -16.61
C TYR A 107 -2.27 -3.26 -16.42
N LYS A 108 -3.57 -2.97 -16.52
CA LYS A 108 -4.13 -1.65 -16.18
C LYS A 108 -5.18 -1.80 -15.09
N SER A 109 -4.91 -1.23 -13.92
CA SER A 109 -5.90 -1.17 -12.84
C SER A 109 -7.09 -0.30 -13.25
N LYS A 110 -8.30 -0.83 -13.11
CA LYS A 110 -9.56 -0.11 -13.34
C LYS A 110 -10.13 0.51 -12.08
N HIS A 111 -9.46 0.39 -10.93
CA HIS A 111 -10.03 0.78 -9.64
C HIS A 111 -9.84 2.27 -9.37
N GLY A 112 -10.95 3.01 -9.45
CA GLY A 112 -11.10 4.32 -8.82
C GLY A 112 -11.76 4.16 -7.46
N TYR A 113 -11.28 4.88 -6.44
CA TYR A 113 -11.88 4.89 -5.12
C TYR A 113 -12.57 6.22 -4.87
N ASP A 114 -13.81 6.17 -4.38
CA ASP A 114 -14.56 7.36 -3.99
C ASP A 114 -14.20 7.77 -2.55
N LEU A 115 -13.34 8.78 -2.42
CA LEU A 115 -12.94 9.35 -1.13
C LEU A 115 -14.14 9.97 -0.38
N LYS A 116 -15.11 10.53 -1.11
CA LYS A 116 -16.26 11.21 -0.51
C LYS A 116 -17.14 10.23 0.26
N LYS A 117 -17.25 8.99 -0.22
CA LYS A 117 -17.94 7.89 0.49
C LYS A 117 -17.41 7.67 1.91
N TYR A 118 -16.12 7.98 2.14
CA TYR A 118 -15.46 7.83 3.43
C TYR A 118 -15.28 9.15 4.18
N GLY A 119 -15.84 10.26 3.69
CA GLY A 119 -15.65 11.59 4.27
C GLY A 119 -14.20 12.07 4.21
N LEU A 120 -13.44 11.61 3.22
CA LEU A 120 -12.02 11.95 3.05
C LEU A 120 -11.82 12.88 1.84
N THR A 121 -10.73 13.63 1.87
CA THR A 121 -10.22 14.39 0.72
C THR A 121 -8.76 14.02 0.45
N GLU A 122 -8.31 14.28 -0.76
CA GLU A 122 -6.92 14.04 -1.16
C GLU A 122 -5.95 14.89 -0.30
N GLU A 123 -6.30 16.14 -0.05
CA GLU A 123 -5.50 17.09 0.74
C GLU A 123 -5.32 16.58 2.17
N LYS A 124 -6.38 16.04 2.78
CA LYS A 124 -6.31 15.45 4.12
C LYS A 124 -5.32 14.28 4.14
N ILE A 125 -5.40 13.36 3.18
CA ILE A 125 -4.49 12.20 3.13
C ILE A 125 -3.04 12.64 2.89
N LYS A 126 -2.81 13.58 1.96
CA LYS A 126 -1.48 14.12 1.68
C LYS A 126 -0.85 14.76 2.90
N ARG A 127 -1.60 15.63 3.61
CA ARG A 127 -1.15 16.29 4.84
C ARG A 127 -0.88 15.27 5.94
N ASP A 128 -1.84 14.40 6.24
CA ASP A 128 -1.75 13.49 7.38
C ASP A 128 -0.68 12.40 7.16
N CYS A 129 -0.27 12.13 5.91
CA CYS A 129 0.81 11.21 5.55
C CYS A 129 2.06 11.91 4.98
N GLN A 130 2.23 13.22 5.19
CA GLN A 130 3.32 14.01 4.61
C GLN A 130 4.71 13.39 4.85
N PHE A 131 4.94 12.89 6.07
CA PHE A 131 6.19 12.22 6.47
C PHE A 131 6.57 11.03 5.58
N ILE A 132 5.59 10.26 5.07
CA ILE A 132 5.85 9.16 4.12
C ILE A 132 6.27 9.71 2.77
N TYR A 133 5.61 10.77 2.30
CA TYR A 133 5.94 11.37 1.01
C TYR A 133 7.37 11.92 1.03
N GLU A 134 7.72 12.68 2.05
CA GLU A 134 9.06 13.26 2.20
C GLU A 134 10.15 12.18 2.33
N THR A 135 9.88 11.10 3.04
CA THR A 135 10.91 10.08 3.34
C THR A 135 11.07 9.04 2.23
N PHE A 136 9.97 8.59 1.62
CA PHE A 136 9.97 7.43 0.72
C PHE A 136 9.51 7.75 -0.71
N LEU A 137 8.93 8.92 -0.94
CA LEU A 137 8.45 9.36 -2.26
C LEU A 137 8.85 10.82 -2.55
N PRO A 138 10.13 11.22 -2.38
CA PRO A 138 10.58 12.57 -2.74
C PRO A 138 10.41 12.80 -4.25
N GLU A 139 10.19 14.06 -4.63
CA GLU A 139 10.06 14.50 -6.03
C GLU A 139 11.35 14.31 -6.84
#